data_AF-A0A1R1LR95-F1
#
_entry.id   AF-A0A1R1LR95-F1
#
_cell.length_a   1.000
_cell.length_b   1.000
_cell.length_c   1.000
_cell.angle_alpha   90.00
_cell.angle_beta   90.00
_cell.angle_gamma   90.00
#
_symmetry.space_group_name_H-M   'P 1'
#
loop_
_entity.id
_entity.type
_entity.pdbx_description
1 polymer ?
#
loop_
_entity_poly.entity_id
_entity_poly.type
_entity_poly.pdbx_seq_one_letter_code
_entity_poly.pdbx_strand_id
1 'polypeptide(L)' 'MIQSPIVEGYRTTMNNMAPVLYSDYLVFVDESGDHSLTSIDEQYPVFVLCFCIVRKDLYFVSD' A
#
# COMPACT_ATOMS: atom_id res chain seq x y z
N MET A 1 -3.71 -12.94 -29.97
CA MET A 1 -3.59 -12.77 -28.51
C MET A 1 -4.94 -13.14 -27.89
N ILE A 2 -5.16 -14.43 -27.65
CA ILE A 2 -6.43 -14.91 -27.08
C ILE A 2 -6.34 -14.71 -25.58
N GLN A 3 -7.23 -13.91 -25.00
CA GLN A 3 -7.26 -13.70 -23.55
C GLN A 3 -7.64 -15.03 -22.88
N SER A 4 -6.85 -15.43 -21.87
CA SER A 4 -7.07 -16.68 -21.14
C SER A 4 -8.43 -16.64 -20.42
N PRO A 5 -9.24 -17.71 -20.48
CA PRO A 5 -10.53 -17.80 -19.79
C PRO A 5 -10.43 -17.52 -18.28
N ILE A 6 -9.27 -17.78 -17.67
CA ILE A 6 -9.01 -17.51 -16.24
C ILE A 6 -8.98 -16.00 -15.97
N VAL A 7 -8.42 -15.22 -16.90
CA VAL A 7 -8.34 -13.75 -16.77
C VAL A 7 -9.73 -13.13 -16.90
N GLU A 8 -10.57 -13.66 -17.80
CA GLU A 8 -11.94 -13.19 -17.99
C GLU A 8 -12.83 -13.52 -16.77
N GLY A 9 -12.65 -14.70 -16.19
CA GLY A 9 -13.36 -15.12 -14.97
C GLY A 9 -13.07 -14.18 -13.79
N TYR A 10 -11.80 -13.83 -13.57
CA TYR A 10 -11.40 -12.90 -12.50
C TYR A 10 -11.99 -11.51 -12.68
N ARG A 11 -11.97 -10.97 -13.91
CA ARG A 11 -12.55 -9.64 -14.22
C ARG A 11 -14.05 -9.62 -13.98
N THR A 12 -14.76 -10.68 -14.36
CA THR A 12 -16.20 -10.80 -14.15
C THR A 12 -16.55 -10.84 -12.66
N THR A 13 -15.78 -11.58 -11.84
CA THR A 13 -15.98 -11.61 -10.38
C THR A 13 -15.70 -10.24 -9.74
N MET A 14 -14.62 -9.56 -10.13
CA MET A 14 -14.28 -8.21 -9.67
C MET A 14 -15.35 -7.17 -9.99
N ASN A 15 -15.93 -7.24 -11.20
CA ASN A 15 -16.95 -6.29 -11.64
C ASN A 15 -18.31 -6.52 -10.96
N ASN A 16 -18.57 -7.72 -10.43
CA ASN A 16 -19.83 -8.09 -9.80
C ASN A 16 -19.77 -8.11 -8.26
N MET A 17 -18.58 -7.93 -7.66
CA MET A 17 -18.50 -7.63 -6.22
C MET A 17 -18.95 -6.19 -5.99
N ALA A 18 -19.68 -5.95 -4.90
CA ALA A 18 -19.82 -4.59 -4.38
C ALA A 18 -18.43 -3.94 -4.38
N PRO A 19 -18.28 -2.67 -4.82
CA PRO A 19 -16.98 -2.04 -4.93
C PRO A 19 -16.23 -2.32 -3.64
N VAL A 20 -15.05 -2.93 -3.74
CA VAL A 20 -14.23 -3.24 -2.57
C VAL A 20 -14.01 -1.91 -1.85
N LEU A 21 -14.74 -1.70 -0.77
CA LEU A 21 -14.68 -0.44 -0.03
C LEU A 21 -13.28 -0.34 0.57
N TYR A 22 -12.49 0.59 0.04
CA TYR A 22 -11.20 0.91 0.64
C TYR A 22 -11.44 1.49 2.04
N SER A 23 -10.57 1.13 2.99
CA SER A 23 -10.56 1.65 4.37
C SER A 23 -10.62 3.18 4.42
N ASP A 24 -11.22 3.78 5.46
CA ASP A 24 -11.29 5.23 5.69
C ASP A 24 -9.99 5.89 6.16
N TYR A 25 -8.88 5.15 6.13
CA TYR A 25 -7.57 5.61 6.55
C TYR A 25 -6.59 5.67 5.38
N LEU A 26 -5.76 6.70 5.38
CA LEU A 26 -4.55 6.84 4.57
C LEU A 26 -3.38 6.35 5.42
N VAL A 27 -2.49 5.55 4.82
CA VAL A 27 -1.27 5.09 5.47
C VAL A 27 -0.08 5.62 4.66
N PHE A 28 0.70 6.49 5.28
CA PHE A 28 2.00 6.91 4.77
C PHE A 28 3.06 6.03 5.40
N VAL A 29 3.92 5.48 4.56
CA VAL A 29 5.02 4.62 4.98
C VAL A 29 6.31 5.31 4.59
N ASP A 30 7.23 5.40 5.53
CA ASP A 30 8.58 5.91 5.30
C ASP A 30 9.61 4.90 5.81
N GLU A 31 10.78 4.91 5.19
CA GLU A 31 11.89 4.04 5.52
C GLU A 31 13.12 4.86 5.90
N SER A 32 13.83 4.44 6.95
CA SER A 32 15.02 5.13 7.41
C SER A 32 16.05 4.17 7.99
N GLY A 33 17.29 4.63 8.09
CA GLY A 33 18.42 3.86 8.60
C GLY A 33 19.11 3.05 7.50
N ASP A 34 19.60 1.86 7.84
CA ASP A 34 20.41 1.07 6.91
C ASP A 34 19.56 0.17 5.99
N HIS A 35 19.63 0.46 4.68
CA HIS A 35 18.95 -0.32 3.64
C HIS A 35 19.84 -1.44 3.05
N SER A 36 21.08 -1.53 3.49
CA SER A 36 22.05 -2.50 2.99
C SER A 36 21.76 -3.90 3.52
N LEU A 37 21.78 -4.89 2.63
CA LEU A 37 21.57 -6.30 2.98
C LEU A 37 22.87 -7.03 3.32
N THR A 38 24.03 -6.41 3.10
CA THR A 38 25.34 -7.08 3.15
C THR A 38 26.37 -6.42 4.05
N SER A 39 26.25 -5.12 4.34
CA SER A 39 27.18 -4.36 5.17
C SER A 39 26.41 -3.36 6.01
N ILE A 40 26.66 -3.32 7.32
CA ILE A 40 25.93 -2.46 8.25
C ILE A 40 26.51 -1.04 8.27
N ASP A 41 25.67 -0.01 8.15
CA ASP A 41 26.06 1.38 8.43
C ASP A 41 26.16 1.61 9.94
N GLU A 42 27.37 1.85 10.45
CA GLU A 42 27.62 2.07 11.88
C GLU A 42 26.98 3.35 12.44
N GLN A 43 26.69 4.35 11.61
CA GLN A 43 26.01 5.58 12.04
C GLN A 43 24.49 5.40 12.15
N TYR A 44 23.91 4.49 11.36
CA TYR A 44 22.47 4.22 11.35
C TYR A 44 22.15 2.71 11.22
N PRO A 45 22.56 1.88 12.20
CA PRO A 45 22.68 0.42 12.02
C PRO A 45 21.35 -0.35 12.03
N VAL A 46 20.22 0.36 12.06
CA VAL A 46 18.89 -0.23 12.19
C VAL A 46 18.04 0.21 11.03
N PHE A 47 17.48 -0.75 10.30
CA PHE A 47 16.43 -0.50 9.34
C PHE A 47 15.11 -0.24 10.08
N VAL A 48 14.52 0.93 9.87
CA VAL A 48 13.28 1.37 10.54
C VAL A 48 12.21 1.67 9.50
N LEU A 49 11.00 1.16 9.74
CA LEU A 49 9.80 1.52 8.99
C LEU A 49 8.89 2.38 9.88
N CYS A 50 8.53 3.55 9.38
CA CYS A 50 7.64 4.49 10.02
C CYS A 50 6.27 4.44 9.35
N PHE A 51 5.21 4.30 10.14
CA PHE A 51 3.83 4.30 9.66
C PHE A 51 3.08 5.50 10.25
N CYS A 52 2.60 6.39 9.39
CA CYS A 52 1.70 7.46 9.76
C CYS A 52 0.30 7.14 9.22
N ILE A 53 -0.66 6.97 10.13
CA ILE A 53 -2.03 6.59 9.81
C ILE A 53 -2.94 7.79 10.06
N VAL A 54 -3.65 8.24 9.03
CA VAL A 54 -4.50 9.43 9.06
C VAL A 54 -5.89 9.08 8.56
N ARG A 55 -6.94 9.55 9.23
CA ARG A 55 -8.30 9.39 8.69
C ARG A 55 -8.51 10.31 7.48
N LYS A 56 -9.20 9.81 6.46
CA LYS A 56 -9.47 10.57 5.22
C LYS A 56 -10.18 11.89 5.47
N ASP A 57 -11.15 11.93 6.39
CA ASP A 57 -11.93 13.12 6.73
C ASP A 57 -11.12 14.21 7.45
N LEU A 58 -9.95 13.86 8.01
CA LEU A 58 -9.01 14.83 8.57
C LEU A 58 -8.01 15.35 7.53
N TYR A 59 -7.73 14.56 6.50
CA TYR A 59 -6.77 14.92 5.45
C TYR A 59 -7.43 15.70 4.31
N PHE A 60 -8.65 15.33 3.94
CA PHE A 60 -9.45 16.05 2.96
C PHE A 60 -10.43 16.95 3.69
N VAL A 61 -10.25 18.27 3.56
CA VAL A 61 -11.33 19.21 3.87
C VAL A 61 -12.37 19.06 2.76
N SER A 62 -13.60 18.76 3.16
CA SER A 62 -14.74 18.76 2.24
C SER A 62 -15.26 20.20 2.19
N ASP A 63 -15.12 20.87 1.04
CA ASP A 63 -15.85 22.11 0.75
C ASP A 63 -17.36 21.85 0.61
#